data_AF-A0A0F8WWZ9-F1
#
_entry.id   AF-A0A0F8WWZ9-F1
#
_cell.length_a   1.000
_cell.length_b   1.000
_cell.length_c   1.000
_cell.angle_alpha   90.00
_cell.angle_beta   90.00
_cell.angle_gamma   90.00
#
_symmetry.space_group_name_H-M   'P 1'
#
loop_
_entity.id
_entity.type
_entity.pdbx_description
1 polymer ?
#
loop_
_entity_poly.entity_id
_entity_poly.type
_entity_poly.pdbx_seq_one_letter_code
_entity_poly.pdbx_strand_id
1 'polypeptide(L)'
;PNDTEAELKFKQVNEANEVLSHPENRKKYDQYGKDWQHADQFEQARSSQQYARSRGSAGGGANYGHSDGDFSDFFESMFGGAGGRSRSSGNVKFRGQDLNASLQLDLMDVFATQKRTLTLNGKNIRITVPAGIENGQTIKIQDVATVQIGAADKIGDGSLNANPAVIQTIAKQPDVNTLDLTERLDEAIADLESTLPKSVEIKNQIFRQSDFIDASINNLNQTLLEGAFFVVIILFIFLMNWRTTLISLLAIPISLLVSIIVLKLLGYTINTMSLGGMAIAIGALVDDAIIDVENVYKRLRENVRKPKNEREPTLTVVRDASVEIRSSIIIATLIIIVSFIPLFFLSGMEGRLLQPLGIAF
;
A
#
# COMPACT_ATOMS: atom_id res chain seq x y z
N PRO A 1 -34.27 52.33 -11.34
CA PRO A 1 -34.38 51.16 -12.24
C PRO A 1 -33.24 50.96 -13.26
N ASN A 2 -32.07 51.61 -13.11
CA ASN A 2 -30.88 51.42 -13.95
C ASN A 2 -29.60 51.89 -13.20
N ASP A 3 -29.57 51.69 -11.88
CA ASP A 3 -28.43 52.07 -11.06
C ASP A 3 -27.49 50.87 -10.90
N THR A 4 -26.36 50.92 -11.59
CA THR A 4 -25.34 49.88 -11.61
C THR A 4 -24.71 49.65 -10.24
N GLU A 5 -24.68 50.68 -9.38
CA GLU A 5 -24.14 50.57 -8.03
C GLU A 5 -25.08 49.79 -7.10
N ALA A 6 -26.39 50.00 -7.26
CA ALA A 6 -27.42 49.26 -6.54
C ALA A 6 -27.46 47.78 -6.95
N GLU A 7 -27.26 47.48 -8.23
CA GLU A 7 -27.18 46.10 -8.73
C GLU A 7 -25.96 45.34 -8.15
N LEU A 8 -24.82 46.01 -8.05
CA LEU A 8 -23.61 45.43 -7.43
C LEU A 8 -23.80 45.16 -5.94
N LYS A 9 -24.38 46.11 -5.19
CA LYS A 9 -24.68 45.93 -3.76
C LYS A 9 -25.68 44.78 -3.55
N PHE A 10 -26.68 44.65 -4.41
CA PHE A 10 -27.66 43.56 -4.34
C PHE A 10 -27.00 42.19 -4.59
N LYS A 11 -26.10 42.09 -5.57
CA LYS A 11 -25.34 40.87 -5.83
C LYS A 11 -24.46 40.48 -4.64
N GLN A 12 -23.76 41.44 -4.02
CA GLN A 12 -22.91 41.19 -2.85
C GLN A 12 -23.70 40.73 -1.62
N VAL A 13 -24.87 41.33 -1.37
CA VAL A 13 -25.74 40.93 -0.25
C VAL A 13 -26.30 39.53 -0.48
N ASN A 14 -26.68 39.21 -1.72
CA ASN A 14 -27.18 37.88 -2.05
C ASN A 14 -26.09 36.80 -1.92
N GLU A 15 -24.87 37.09 -2.39
CA GLU A 15 -23.70 36.21 -2.24
C GLU A 15 -23.37 35.96 -0.75
N ALA A 16 -23.35 37.01 0.07
CA ALA A 16 -23.10 36.88 1.51
C ALA A 16 -24.18 36.02 2.20
N ASN A 17 -25.44 36.15 1.80
CA ASN A 17 -26.54 35.33 2.34
C ASN A 17 -26.40 33.85 1.96
N GLU A 18 -26.03 33.54 0.71
CA GLU A 18 -25.80 32.16 0.26
C GLU A 18 -24.63 31.48 0.98
N VAL A 19 -23.57 32.23 1.28
CA VAL A 19 -22.40 31.72 2.00
C VAL A 19 -22.69 31.50 3.49
N LEU A 20 -23.39 32.44 4.13
CA LEU A 20 -23.59 32.42 5.59
C LEU A 20 -24.79 31.58 6.03
N SER A 21 -25.77 31.35 5.15
CA SER A 21 -26.95 30.52 5.46
C SER A 21 -26.63 29.02 5.59
N HIS A 22 -25.52 28.55 5.01
CA HIS A 22 -25.14 27.14 4.98
C HIS A 22 -23.73 26.94 5.56
N PRO A 23 -23.56 26.11 6.61
CA PRO A 23 -22.24 25.83 7.20
C PRO A 23 -21.21 25.28 6.20
N GLU A 24 -21.65 24.55 5.18
CA GLU A 24 -20.78 23.99 4.15
C GLU A 24 -20.27 25.07 3.16
N ASN A 25 -21.14 26.00 2.75
CA ASN A 25 -20.76 27.10 1.87
C ASN A 25 -19.77 28.04 2.53
N ARG A 26 -19.93 28.29 3.84
CA ARG A 26 -18.96 29.03 4.65
C ARG A 26 -17.58 28.36 4.63
N LYS A 27 -17.52 27.04 4.82
CA LYS A 27 -16.24 26.30 4.75
C LYS A 27 -15.60 26.40 3.36
N LYS A 28 -16.41 26.29 2.29
CA LYS A 28 -15.93 26.47 0.91
C LYS A 28 -15.42 27.89 0.67
N TYR A 29 -16.09 28.91 1.21
CA TYR A 29 -15.66 30.31 1.12
C TYR A 29 -14.37 30.59 1.91
N ASP A 30 -14.23 30.03 3.11
CA ASP A 30 -13.00 30.17 3.90
C ASP A 30 -11.78 29.55 3.18
N GLN A 31 -12.00 28.52 2.35
CA GLN A 31 -10.95 27.80 1.62
C GLN A 31 -10.64 28.36 0.22
N TYR A 32 -11.66 28.84 -0.51
CA TYR A 32 -11.55 29.25 -1.92
C TYR A 32 -11.91 30.73 -2.17
N GLY A 33 -12.35 31.46 -1.14
CA GLY A 33 -12.73 32.88 -1.22
C GLY A 33 -13.92 33.12 -2.16
N LYS A 34 -13.83 34.19 -2.95
CA LYS A 34 -14.82 34.60 -3.96
C LYS A 34 -15.13 33.54 -5.03
N ASP A 35 -14.27 32.53 -5.21
CA ASP A 35 -14.46 31.45 -6.19
C ASP A 35 -15.06 30.18 -5.57
N TRP A 36 -15.65 30.27 -4.37
CA TRP A 36 -16.22 29.13 -3.63
C TRP A 36 -17.31 28.37 -4.38
N GLN A 37 -18.05 29.02 -5.28
CA GLN A 37 -19.07 28.37 -6.12
C GLN A 37 -18.44 27.35 -7.09
N HIS A 38 -17.15 27.50 -7.38
CA HIS A 38 -16.38 26.59 -8.22
C HIS A 38 -15.50 25.63 -7.40
N ALA A 39 -15.63 25.61 -6.07
CA ALA A 39 -14.85 24.74 -5.17
C ALA A 39 -14.87 23.27 -5.63
N ASP A 40 -16.02 22.76 -6.06
CA ASP A 40 -16.15 21.37 -6.51
C ASP A 40 -15.37 21.10 -7.81
N GLN A 41 -15.24 22.12 -8.69
CA GLN A 41 -14.42 22.05 -9.90
C GLN A 41 -12.93 22.12 -9.56
N PHE A 42 -12.54 22.94 -8.58
CA PHE A 42 -11.16 22.97 -8.08
C PHE A 42 -10.79 21.67 -7.38
N GLU A 43 -11.71 21.04 -6.66
CA GLU A 43 -11.50 19.73 -6.04
C GLU A 43 -11.48 18.59 -7.07
N GLN A 44 -12.29 18.66 -8.12
CA GLN A 44 -12.18 17.74 -9.27
C GLN A 44 -10.88 17.94 -10.06
N ALA A 45 -10.43 19.19 -10.25
CA ALA A 45 -9.14 19.49 -10.89
C ALA A 45 -7.96 19.03 -10.01
N ARG A 46 -8.07 19.20 -8.69
CA ARG A 46 -7.05 18.78 -7.74
C ARG A 46 -7.02 17.27 -7.56
N SER A 47 -8.17 16.61 -7.52
CA SER A 47 -8.27 15.15 -7.50
C SER A 47 -7.78 14.55 -8.82
N SER A 48 -8.10 15.13 -9.97
CA SER A 48 -7.54 14.69 -11.26
C SER A 48 -6.03 14.95 -11.38
N GLN A 49 -5.50 16.03 -10.80
CA GLN A 49 -4.05 16.22 -10.64
C GLN A 49 -3.42 15.25 -9.63
N GLN A 50 -4.16 14.80 -8.61
CA GLN A 50 -3.69 13.81 -7.64
C GLN A 50 -3.75 12.38 -8.22
N TYR A 51 -4.71 12.09 -9.10
CA TYR A 51 -4.73 10.91 -9.96
C TYR A 51 -3.60 10.94 -11.01
N ALA A 52 -3.29 12.11 -11.58
CA ALA A 52 -2.14 12.27 -12.47
C ALA A 52 -0.79 12.21 -11.73
N ARG A 53 -0.71 12.61 -10.45
CA ARG A 53 0.49 12.41 -9.60
C ARG A 53 0.64 10.97 -9.11
N SER A 54 -0.47 10.23 -8.93
CA SER A 54 -0.44 8.79 -8.62
C SER A 54 -0.06 7.94 -9.84
N ARG A 55 -0.39 8.38 -11.07
CA ARG A 55 0.09 7.75 -12.32
C ARG A 55 1.41 8.31 -12.86
N GLY A 56 1.89 9.42 -12.32
CA GLY A 56 3.12 10.12 -12.74
C GLY A 56 4.41 9.67 -12.05
N SER A 57 4.33 8.75 -11.09
CA SER A 57 5.50 8.13 -10.45
C SER A 57 5.64 6.62 -10.74
N ALA A 58 4.84 6.10 -11.66
CA ALA A 58 4.90 4.72 -12.14
C ALA A 58 4.34 4.67 -13.57
N GLY A 59 5.17 4.96 -14.57
CA GLY A 59 4.75 4.89 -15.97
C GLY A 59 5.52 5.76 -16.94
N GLY A 60 6.85 5.71 -16.91
CA GLY A 60 7.64 6.03 -18.10
C GLY A 60 7.46 4.91 -19.12
N GLY A 61 6.35 4.94 -19.86
CA GLY A 61 6.10 4.05 -20.98
C GLY A 61 7.09 4.37 -22.09
N ALA A 62 8.21 3.64 -22.13
CA ALA A 62 8.93 3.42 -23.36
C ALA A 62 7.97 2.73 -24.33
N ASN A 63 7.77 3.36 -25.48
CA ASN A 63 7.08 2.79 -26.62
C ASN A 63 7.91 1.58 -27.11
N TYR A 64 7.67 0.40 -26.52
CA TYR A 64 8.14 -0.87 -27.07
C TYR A 64 7.26 -1.20 -28.28
N GLY A 65 7.64 -0.64 -29.43
CA GLY A 65 7.33 -1.27 -30.70
C GLY A 65 8.08 -2.61 -30.72
N HIS A 66 7.34 -3.70 -30.52
CA HIS A 66 7.85 -5.05 -30.73
C HIS A 66 8.26 -5.18 -32.20
N SER A 67 9.56 -5.12 -32.45
CA SER A 67 10.19 -5.59 -33.67
C SER A 67 10.70 -7.00 -33.37
N ASP A 68 10.22 -8.00 -34.11
CA ASP A 68 10.63 -9.41 -34.02
C ASP A 68 12.16 -9.62 -34.18
N GLY A 69 12.92 -8.58 -34.54
CA GLY A 69 14.39 -8.62 -34.66
C GLY A 69 15.17 -8.50 -33.35
N ASP A 70 14.64 -7.87 -32.30
CA ASP A 70 15.41 -7.62 -31.06
C ASP A 70 15.60 -8.90 -30.23
N PHE A 71 14.65 -9.83 -30.31
CA PHE A 71 14.75 -11.12 -29.63
C PHE A 71 15.67 -12.10 -30.36
N SER A 72 15.71 -12.03 -31.70
CA SER A 72 16.66 -12.83 -32.50
C SER A 72 18.10 -12.36 -32.29
N ASP A 73 18.34 -11.05 -32.24
CA ASP A 73 19.67 -10.48 -32.03
C ASP A 73 20.19 -10.78 -30.61
N PHE A 74 19.31 -10.77 -29.61
CA PHE A 74 19.65 -11.15 -28.25
C PHE A 74 19.98 -12.65 -28.13
N PHE A 75 19.17 -13.52 -28.75
CA PHE A 75 19.42 -14.96 -28.72
C PHE A 75 20.67 -15.37 -29.52
N GLU A 76 20.94 -14.69 -30.64
CA GLU A 76 22.14 -14.90 -31.44
C GLU A 76 23.41 -14.40 -30.71
N SER A 77 23.29 -13.35 -29.90
CA SER A 77 24.39 -12.88 -29.03
C SER A 77 24.70 -13.82 -27.86
N MET A 78 23.70 -14.53 -27.32
CA MET A 78 23.84 -15.40 -26.15
C MET A 78 24.15 -16.86 -26.53
N PHE A 79 23.70 -17.31 -27.69
CA PHE A 79 23.82 -18.71 -28.12
C PHE A 79 24.43 -18.89 -29.51
N GLY A 80 25.09 -17.83 -30.03
CA GLY A 80 25.73 -17.80 -31.33
C GLY A 80 26.64 -19.00 -31.60
N GLY A 81 26.14 -19.91 -32.43
CA GLY A 81 26.87 -20.60 -33.48
C GLY A 81 28.12 -21.36 -33.05
N ALA A 82 27.94 -22.66 -32.80
CA ALA A 82 29.03 -23.62 -32.89
C ALA A 82 29.66 -23.59 -34.30
N GLY A 83 30.90 -23.10 -34.40
CA GLY A 83 31.77 -23.41 -35.55
C GLY A 83 32.68 -22.27 -35.99
N GLY A 84 33.98 -22.41 -35.71
CA GLY A 84 35.02 -21.71 -36.47
C GLY A 84 35.99 -20.92 -35.61
N ARG A 85 37.14 -21.53 -35.34
CA ARG A 85 38.32 -20.89 -34.74
C ARG A 85 38.75 -19.65 -35.54
N SER A 86 38.87 -18.51 -34.87
CA SER A 86 40.02 -17.62 -35.09
C SER A 86 40.31 -16.79 -33.84
N ARG A 87 41.58 -16.76 -33.47
CA ARG A 87 42.12 -15.96 -32.36
C ARG A 87 42.20 -14.51 -32.81
N SER A 88 41.58 -13.58 -32.08
CA SER A 88 42.10 -12.22 -31.99
C SER A 88 41.81 -11.62 -30.62
N SER A 89 42.90 -11.26 -29.95
CA SER A 89 42.99 -10.30 -28.87
C SER A 89 42.23 -9.01 -29.21
N GLY A 90 41.58 -8.40 -28.22
CA GLY A 90 41.17 -7.01 -28.30
C GLY A 90 39.95 -6.65 -27.44
N ASN A 91 40.20 -5.98 -26.32
CA ASN A 91 39.21 -5.20 -25.57
C ASN A 91 38.28 -4.41 -26.52
N VAL A 92 36.99 -4.72 -26.55
CA VAL A 92 35.99 -3.82 -27.16
C VAL A 92 35.45 -2.91 -26.06
N LYS A 93 36.19 -1.83 -25.79
CA LYS A 93 35.61 -0.62 -25.22
C LYS A 93 34.72 -0.03 -26.31
N PHE A 94 33.41 -0.02 -26.12
CA PHE A 94 32.53 0.88 -26.87
C PHE A 94 32.98 2.32 -26.58
N ARG A 95 33.71 2.91 -27.53
CA ARG A 95 33.92 4.36 -27.57
C ARG A 95 32.61 4.94 -28.10
N GLY A 96 32.06 5.91 -27.38
CA GLY A 96 30.88 6.66 -27.85
C GLY A 96 31.13 7.14 -29.29
N GLN A 97 30.13 7.03 -30.15
CA GLN A 97 30.23 7.53 -31.51
C GLN A 97 30.40 9.06 -31.46
N ASP A 98 31.32 9.58 -32.25
CA ASP A 98 31.48 11.02 -32.39
C ASP A 98 30.26 11.59 -33.12
N LEU A 99 29.59 12.56 -32.48
CA LEU A 99 28.47 13.26 -33.07
C LEU A 99 28.98 14.47 -33.84
N ASN A 100 28.69 14.50 -35.13
CA ASN A 100 29.05 15.62 -36.01
C ASN A 100 27.80 16.41 -36.38
N ALA A 101 27.93 17.73 -36.42
CA ALA A 101 26.87 18.64 -36.85
C ALA A 101 27.43 19.69 -37.78
N SER A 102 26.77 19.91 -38.92
CA SER A 102 27.16 20.94 -39.88
C SER A 102 26.42 22.23 -39.55
N LEU A 103 27.15 23.33 -39.42
CA LEU A 103 26.61 24.66 -39.19
C LEU A 103 26.83 25.51 -40.44
N GLN A 104 25.74 26.00 -41.04
CA GLN A 104 25.82 27.02 -42.08
C GLN A 104 25.79 28.40 -41.42
N LEU A 105 26.79 29.22 -41.73
CA LEU A 105 26.94 30.59 -41.24
C LEU A 105 27.00 31.54 -42.44
N ASP A 106 26.36 32.70 -42.32
CA ASP A 106 26.49 33.75 -43.33
C ASP A 106 27.83 34.46 -43.20
N LEU A 107 28.30 35.12 -44.27
CA LEU A 107 29.59 35.81 -44.24
C LEU A 107 29.64 36.92 -43.15
N MET A 108 28.51 37.57 -42.90
CA MET A 108 28.37 38.57 -41.83
C MET A 108 28.43 37.93 -40.44
N ASP A 109 28.08 36.65 -40.32
CA ASP A 109 28.09 35.92 -39.06
C ASP A 109 29.50 35.54 -38.59
N VAL A 110 30.45 35.43 -39.52
CA VAL A 110 31.83 35.00 -39.22
C VAL A 110 32.75 36.18 -38.86
N PHE A 111 32.31 37.42 -39.12
CA PHE A 111 33.09 38.63 -38.86
C PHE A 111 33.31 38.93 -37.37
N ALA A 112 32.38 38.50 -36.51
CA ALA A 112 32.45 38.72 -35.07
C ALA A 112 32.11 37.45 -34.30
N THR A 113 32.74 37.28 -33.14
CA THR A 113 32.45 36.16 -32.24
C THR A 113 30.99 36.23 -31.77
N GLN A 114 30.22 35.17 -32.01
CA GLN A 114 28.81 35.14 -31.67
C GLN A 114 28.37 33.83 -31.02
N LYS A 115 27.25 33.88 -30.29
CA LYS A 115 26.68 32.70 -29.64
C LYS A 115 25.58 32.12 -30.51
N ARG A 116 25.66 30.83 -30.83
CA ARG A 116 24.63 30.09 -31.56
C ARG A 116 24.13 28.92 -30.74
N THR A 117 22.85 28.62 -30.85
CA THR A 117 22.25 27.45 -30.19
C THR A 117 21.92 26.43 -31.27
N LEU A 118 22.42 25.20 -31.08
CA LEU A 118 22.21 24.08 -31.98
C LEU A 118 21.39 23.02 -31.25
N THR A 119 20.43 22.41 -31.93
CA THR A 119 19.68 21.28 -31.37
C THR A 119 20.29 19.99 -31.91
N LEU A 120 20.93 19.21 -31.04
CA LEU A 120 21.47 17.88 -31.37
C LEU A 120 20.72 16.82 -30.56
N ASN A 121 20.10 15.85 -31.25
CA ASN A 121 19.31 14.77 -30.64
C ASN A 121 18.30 15.27 -29.58
N GLY A 122 17.61 16.39 -29.86
CA GLY A 122 16.61 16.96 -28.97
C GLY A 122 17.16 17.77 -27.78
N LYS A 123 18.50 17.92 -27.65
CA LYS A 123 19.13 18.80 -26.65
C LYS A 123 19.64 20.08 -27.31
N ASN A 124 19.31 21.22 -26.70
CA ASN A 124 19.79 22.53 -27.13
C ASN A 124 21.16 22.81 -26.53
N ILE A 125 22.17 22.95 -27.39
CA ILE A 125 23.56 23.21 -27.03
C ILE A 125 23.90 24.62 -27.48
N ARG A 126 24.27 25.49 -26.54
CA ARG A 126 24.75 26.84 -26.85
C ARG A 126 26.27 26.80 -27.02
N ILE A 127 26.73 27.15 -28.22
CA ILE A 127 28.15 27.22 -28.57
C ILE A 127 28.57 28.66 -28.85
N THR A 128 29.84 28.98 -28.58
CA THR A 128 30.45 30.25 -28.96
C THR A 128 31.28 30.04 -30.21
N VAL A 129 30.90 30.70 -31.29
CA VAL A 129 31.51 30.59 -32.61
C VAL A 129 32.54 31.74 -32.71
N PRO A 130 33.86 31.48 -32.75
CA PRO A 130 34.89 32.52 -32.78
C PRO A 130 34.87 33.30 -34.12
N ALA A 131 35.40 34.53 -34.16
CA ALA A 131 35.55 35.27 -35.41
C ALA A 131 36.64 34.65 -36.32
N GLY A 132 36.44 34.71 -37.65
CA GLY A 132 37.45 34.31 -38.64
C GLY A 132 37.53 32.82 -38.97
N ILE A 133 36.39 32.11 -38.91
CA ILE A 133 36.29 30.67 -39.20
C ILE A 133 36.31 30.43 -40.71
N GLU A 134 37.03 29.41 -41.15
CA GLU A 134 37.12 29.04 -42.56
C GLU A 134 36.10 27.96 -42.94
N ASN A 135 35.71 27.91 -44.23
CA ASN A 135 34.82 26.88 -44.76
C ASN A 135 35.44 25.49 -44.59
N GLY A 136 34.71 24.56 -43.96
CA GLY A 136 35.15 23.19 -43.70
C GLY A 136 35.95 23.00 -42.41
N GLN A 137 36.15 24.07 -41.62
CA GLN A 137 36.81 23.98 -40.33
C GLN A 137 35.96 23.18 -39.32
N THR A 138 36.56 22.14 -38.73
CA THR A 138 35.91 21.33 -37.69
C THR A 138 36.21 21.91 -36.31
N ILE A 139 35.17 22.31 -35.57
CA ILE A 139 35.29 22.86 -34.21
C ILE A 139 34.81 21.81 -33.22
N LYS A 140 35.64 21.44 -32.23
CA LYS A 140 35.22 20.50 -31.18
C LYS A 140 34.48 21.26 -30.08
N ILE A 141 33.50 20.61 -29.45
CA ILE A 141 32.73 21.23 -28.35
C ILE A 141 33.65 21.70 -27.21
N GLN A 142 34.71 20.95 -26.91
CA GLN A 142 35.73 21.32 -25.91
C GLN A 142 36.46 22.65 -26.22
N ASP A 143 36.52 23.06 -27.49
CA ASP A 143 37.23 24.29 -27.91
C ASP A 143 36.36 25.54 -27.69
N VAL A 144 35.04 25.35 -27.52
CA VAL A 144 34.04 26.43 -27.44
C VAL A 144 33.15 26.37 -26.20
N ALA A 145 33.26 25.31 -25.39
CA ALA A 145 32.47 25.10 -24.19
C ALA A 145 33.20 24.20 -23.17
N THR A 146 32.92 24.44 -21.89
CA THR A 146 33.32 23.54 -20.79
C THR A 146 32.29 22.43 -20.63
N VAL A 147 32.70 21.18 -20.85
CA VAL A 147 31.86 20.01 -20.66
C VAL A 147 32.17 19.39 -19.30
N GLN A 148 31.17 19.32 -18.43
CA GLN A 148 31.28 18.69 -17.12
C GLN A 148 30.11 17.73 -16.89
N ILE A 149 30.38 16.61 -16.22
CA ILE A 149 29.32 15.73 -15.70
C ILE A 149 28.76 16.44 -14.46
N GLY A 150 27.61 17.10 -14.63
CA GLY A 150 26.90 17.78 -13.56
C GLY A 150 25.80 16.92 -12.95
N ALA A 151 25.33 17.31 -11.78
CA ALA A 151 24.07 16.80 -11.24
C ALA A 151 22.90 17.23 -12.14
N ALA A 152 21.83 16.43 -12.13
CA ALA A 152 20.56 16.86 -12.71
C ALA A 152 20.04 18.11 -11.99
N ASP A 153 19.17 18.87 -12.66
CA ASP A 153 18.53 20.03 -12.05
C ASP A 153 17.82 19.62 -10.76
N LYS A 154 18.15 20.32 -9.67
CA LYS A 154 17.65 20.00 -8.34
C LYS A 154 16.14 20.28 -8.28
N ILE A 155 15.37 19.25 -7.94
CA ILE A 155 13.92 19.39 -7.73
C ILE A 155 13.66 19.38 -6.21
N GLY A 156 13.59 20.57 -5.62
CA GLY A 156 13.31 20.76 -4.20
C GLY A 156 14.49 20.44 -3.26
N ASP A 157 14.27 20.68 -1.98
CA ASP A 157 15.23 20.38 -0.92
C ASP A 157 14.79 19.14 -0.13
N GLY A 158 15.74 18.25 0.16
CA GLY A 158 15.57 17.14 1.09
C GLY A 158 16.24 17.49 2.42
N SER A 159 15.53 17.25 3.53
CA SER A 159 16.10 17.43 4.86
C SER A 159 15.61 16.36 5.83
N LEU A 160 16.50 15.95 6.73
CA LEU A 160 16.19 15.14 7.88
C LEU A 160 16.63 15.89 9.14
N ASN A 161 15.69 16.20 10.03
CA ASN A 161 15.94 16.95 11.27
C ASN A 161 16.74 18.25 11.05
N ALA A 162 16.36 19.04 10.04
CA ALA A 162 17.01 20.28 9.61
C ALA A 162 18.44 20.15 9.03
N ASN A 163 18.94 18.93 8.84
CA ASN A 163 20.19 18.68 8.13
C ASN A 163 19.93 18.35 6.65
N PRO A 164 20.78 18.77 5.70
CA PRO A 164 20.66 18.39 4.29
C PRO A 164 20.68 16.87 4.12
N ALA A 165 19.69 16.33 3.42
CA ALA A 165 19.57 14.88 3.21
C ALA A 165 19.05 14.57 1.81
N VAL A 166 19.38 13.38 1.31
CA VAL A 166 18.79 12.83 0.09
C VAL A 166 17.66 11.90 0.51
N ILE A 167 16.44 12.20 0.05
CA ILE A 167 15.27 11.36 0.33
C ILE A 167 15.09 10.37 -0.81
N GLN A 168 15.08 9.08 -0.48
CA GLN A 168 14.80 8.01 -1.41
C GLN A 168 13.56 7.25 -0.98
N THR A 169 12.53 7.26 -1.85
CA THR A 169 11.28 6.55 -1.61
C THR A 169 11.32 5.19 -2.28
N ILE A 170 11.01 4.14 -1.51
CA ILE A 170 10.92 2.77 -2.01
C ILE A 170 9.44 2.42 -2.11
N ALA A 171 8.99 2.10 -3.33
CA ALA A 171 7.64 1.64 -3.57
C ALA A 171 7.62 0.11 -3.70
N LYS A 172 6.76 -0.56 -2.93
CA LYS A 172 6.58 -2.00 -3.02
C LYS A 172 5.79 -2.38 -4.27
N GLN A 173 6.11 -3.52 -4.86
CA GLN A 173 5.27 -4.10 -5.90
C GLN A 173 3.93 -4.62 -5.32
N PRO A 174 2.87 -4.72 -6.13
CA PRO A 174 1.63 -5.38 -5.72
C PRO A 174 1.89 -6.79 -5.18
N ASP A 175 1.09 -7.23 -4.21
CA ASP A 175 1.14 -8.57 -3.60
C ASP A 175 2.44 -8.99 -2.89
N VAL A 176 3.43 -8.11 -2.82
CA VAL A 176 4.65 -8.34 -2.02
C VAL A 176 4.37 -8.09 -0.54
N ASN A 177 4.79 -9.04 0.30
CA ASN A 177 4.73 -8.94 1.76
C ASN A 177 5.67 -7.82 2.25
N THR A 178 5.11 -6.90 3.03
CA THR A 178 5.83 -5.72 3.51
C THR A 178 6.94 -6.07 4.50
N LEU A 179 6.74 -7.07 5.38
CA LEU A 179 7.74 -7.46 6.39
C LEU A 179 8.95 -8.13 5.74
N ASP A 180 8.73 -9.11 4.85
CA ASP A 180 9.80 -9.79 4.10
C ASP A 180 10.59 -8.82 3.21
N LEU A 181 9.90 -7.90 2.52
CA LEU A 181 10.57 -6.86 1.73
C LEU A 181 11.45 -5.95 2.59
N THR A 182 10.98 -5.63 3.79
CA THR A 182 11.69 -4.76 4.74
C THR A 182 12.96 -5.43 5.24
N GLU A 183 12.90 -6.73 5.54
CA GLU A 183 14.06 -7.53 5.96
C GLU A 183 15.13 -7.60 4.85
N ARG A 184 14.74 -7.93 3.63
CA ARG A 184 15.65 -7.94 2.47
C ARG A 184 16.25 -6.57 2.16
N LEU A 185 15.48 -5.50 2.40
CA LEU A 185 15.95 -4.14 2.23
C LEU A 185 17.02 -3.81 3.29
N ASP A 186 16.85 -4.24 4.54
CA ASP A 186 17.85 -4.03 5.59
C ASP A 186 19.14 -4.78 5.30
N GLU A 187 19.06 -6.02 4.77
CA GLU A 187 20.23 -6.75 4.29
C GLU A 187 20.95 -6.00 3.16
N ALA A 188 20.21 -5.56 2.14
CA ALA A 188 20.79 -4.82 1.01
C ALA A 188 21.40 -3.47 1.43
N ILE A 189 20.80 -2.78 2.42
CA ILE A 189 21.35 -1.53 2.96
C ILE A 189 22.61 -1.80 3.77
N ALA A 190 22.63 -2.85 4.59
CA ALA A 190 23.83 -3.23 5.34
C ALA A 190 25.02 -3.57 4.42
N ASP A 191 24.75 -4.28 3.33
CA ASP A 191 25.75 -4.55 2.28
C ASP A 191 26.24 -3.25 1.63
N LEU A 192 25.33 -2.33 1.31
CA LEU A 192 25.66 -1.04 0.69
C LEU A 192 26.50 -0.17 1.63
N GLU A 193 26.15 -0.09 2.91
CA GLU A 193 26.88 0.67 3.94
C GLU A 193 28.34 0.24 4.05
N SER A 194 28.66 -1.04 3.80
CA SER A 194 30.04 -1.55 3.80
C SER A 194 30.92 -0.94 2.69
N THR A 195 30.31 -0.55 1.57
CA THR A 195 30.98 0.04 0.42
C THR A 195 30.95 1.57 0.40
N LEU A 196 30.13 2.19 1.25
CA LEU A 196 29.96 3.63 1.24
C LEU A 196 31.13 4.36 1.94
N PRO A 197 31.47 5.60 1.50
CA PRO A 197 32.40 6.44 2.22
C PRO A 197 31.88 6.75 3.63
N LYS A 198 32.77 6.88 4.61
CA LYS A 198 32.43 7.19 6.01
C LYS A 198 31.63 8.48 6.22
N SER A 199 31.55 9.35 5.21
CA SER A 199 30.78 10.59 5.23
C SER A 199 29.31 10.42 4.88
N VAL A 200 28.89 9.24 4.41
CA VAL A 200 27.50 8.95 4.04
C VAL A 200 26.88 8.09 5.14
N GLU A 201 25.82 8.58 5.75
CA GLU A 201 25.04 7.85 6.74
C GLU A 201 23.63 7.61 6.17
N ILE A 202 23.18 6.36 6.18
CA ILE A 202 21.83 5.99 5.75
C ILE A 202 20.93 5.88 6.98
N LYS A 203 19.79 6.56 6.94
CA LYS A 203 18.75 6.47 7.97
C LYS A 203 17.52 5.80 7.37
N ASN A 204 17.41 4.49 7.51
CA ASN A 204 16.33 3.66 6.94
C ASN A 204 15.07 3.57 7.83
N GLN A 205 15.13 4.00 9.10
CA GLN A 205 14.04 3.88 10.07
C GLN A 205 13.10 5.11 10.18
N ILE A 206 13.08 5.98 9.17
CA ILE A 206 12.30 7.23 9.24
C ILE A 206 10.80 6.98 9.00
N PHE A 207 10.49 6.22 7.95
CA PHE A 207 9.11 5.96 7.55
C PHE A 207 9.00 4.55 6.96
N ARG A 208 8.72 3.57 7.83
CA ARG A 208 8.55 2.17 7.42
C ARG A 208 7.15 1.69 7.77
N GLN A 209 6.51 1.02 6.82
CA GLN A 209 5.21 0.41 7.06
C GLN A 209 5.30 -0.85 7.94
N SER A 210 6.46 -1.53 7.96
CA SER A 210 6.75 -2.67 8.84
C SER A 210 6.56 -2.33 10.31
N ASP A 211 7.09 -1.19 10.75
CA ASP A 211 7.10 -0.80 12.17
C ASP A 211 5.67 -0.63 12.69
N PHE A 212 4.77 -0.11 11.84
CA PHE A 212 3.35 -0.01 12.14
C PHE A 212 2.68 -1.39 12.22
N ILE A 213 3.05 -2.31 11.32
CA ILE A 213 2.54 -3.69 11.32
C ILE A 213 3.01 -4.40 12.60
N ASP A 214 4.30 -4.33 12.95
CA ASP A 214 4.87 -4.98 14.13
C ASP A 214 4.28 -4.41 15.43
N ALA A 215 4.17 -3.08 15.53
CA ALA A 215 3.50 -2.44 16.66
C ALA A 215 2.03 -2.89 16.78
N SER A 216 1.33 -3.01 15.65
CA SER A 216 -0.05 -3.52 15.61
C SER A 216 -0.13 -4.98 16.04
N ILE A 217 0.76 -5.85 15.57
CA ILE A 217 0.81 -7.27 15.94
C ILE A 217 1.11 -7.41 17.44
N ASN A 218 2.07 -6.65 17.96
CA ASN A 218 2.40 -6.68 19.39
C ASN A 218 1.23 -6.21 20.24
N ASN A 219 0.58 -5.12 19.85
CA ASN A 219 -0.62 -4.63 20.52
C ASN A 219 -1.74 -5.67 20.49
N LEU A 220 -2.01 -6.27 19.33
CA LEU A 220 -3.00 -7.33 19.18
C LEU A 220 -2.69 -8.55 20.04
N ASN A 221 -1.43 -8.99 20.09
CA ASN A 221 -1.01 -10.11 20.94
C ASN A 221 -1.25 -9.81 22.42
N GLN A 222 -0.88 -8.60 22.88
CA GLN A 222 -1.14 -8.16 24.24
C GLN A 222 -2.65 -8.11 24.54
N THR A 223 -3.45 -7.51 23.66
CA THR A 223 -4.90 -7.44 23.81
C THR A 223 -5.56 -8.83 23.80
N LEU A 224 -5.09 -9.75 22.96
CA LEU A 224 -5.57 -11.13 22.92
C LEU A 224 -5.25 -11.88 24.22
N LEU A 225 -4.05 -11.68 24.79
CA LEU A 225 -3.68 -12.28 26.08
C LEU A 225 -4.51 -11.71 27.23
N GLU A 226 -4.69 -10.39 27.28
CA GLU A 226 -5.53 -9.72 28.28
C GLU A 226 -6.99 -10.17 28.15
N GLY A 227 -7.52 -10.24 26.93
CA GLY A 227 -8.87 -10.73 26.64
C GLY A 227 -9.04 -12.20 27.03
N ALA A 228 -8.11 -13.07 26.65
CA ALA A 228 -8.13 -14.49 27.01
C ALA A 228 -8.09 -14.67 28.54
N PHE A 229 -7.30 -13.87 29.25
CA PHE A 229 -7.26 -13.87 30.70
C PHE A 229 -8.63 -13.53 31.31
N PHE A 230 -9.30 -12.48 30.83
CA PHE A 230 -10.66 -12.14 31.28
C PHE A 230 -11.68 -13.22 30.96
N VAL A 231 -11.62 -13.82 29.76
CA VAL A 231 -12.50 -14.93 29.37
C VAL A 231 -12.31 -16.12 30.32
N VAL A 232 -11.08 -16.50 30.64
CA VAL A 232 -10.80 -17.58 31.60
C VAL A 232 -11.39 -17.28 32.98
N ILE A 233 -11.25 -16.04 33.48
CA ILE A 233 -11.80 -15.64 34.77
C ILE A 233 -13.33 -15.76 34.77
N ILE A 234 -13.99 -15.19 33.76
CA ILE A 234 -15.45 -15.21 33.64
C ILE A 234 -15.94 -16.66 33.53
N LEU A 235 -15.32 -17.46 32.66
CA LEU A 235 -15.63 -18.89 32.52
C LEU A 235 -15.47 -19.65 33.83
N PHE A 236 -14.39 -19.39 34.57
CA PHE A 236 -14.14 -20.06 35.84
C PHE A 236 -15.18 -19.68 36.89
N ILE A 237 -15.61 -18.41 36.96
CA ILE A 237 -16.64 -17.94 37.87
C ILE A 237 -18.00 -18.57 37.55
N PHE A 238 -18.38 -18.64 36.27
CA PHE A 238 -19.66 -19.21 35.83
C PHE A 238 -19.72 -20.73 36.06
N LEU A 239 -18.67 -21.46 35.67
CA LEU A 239 -18.68 -22.92 35.72
C LEU A 239 -18.28 -23.49 37.09
N MET A 240 -17.51 -22.74 37.88
CA MET A 240 -16.96 -23.13 39.19
C MET A 240 -16.25 -24.50 39.18
N ASN A 241 -15.76 -24.93 38.01
CA ASN A 241 -15.12 -26.22 37.79
C ASN A 241 -14.07 -26.12 36.69
N TRP A 242 -12.81 -26.34 37.05
CA TRP A 242 -11.67 -26.18 36.14
C TRP A 242 -11.70 -27.14 34.94
N ARG A 243 -12.33 -28.32 35.07
CA ARG A 243 -12.40 -29.30 33.97
C ARG A 243 -13.33 -28.83 32.86
N THR A 244 -14.50 -28.32 33.22
CA THR A 244 -15.48 -27.78 32.26
C THR A 244 -14.95 -26.49 31.64
N THR A 245 -14.33 -25.62 32.44
CA THR A 245 -13.67 -24.40 31.96
C THR A 245 -12.60 -24.71 30.91
N LEU A 246 -11.78 -25.74 31.12
CA LEU A 246 -10.71 -26.11 30.17
C LEU A 246 -11.28 -26.65 28.84
N ILE A 247 -12.39 -27.39 28.87
CA ILE A 247 -13.06 -27.86 27.66
C ILE A 247 -13.57 -26.67 26.82
N SER A 248 -14.28 -25.73 27.45
CA SER A 248 -14.77 -24.53 26.77
C SER A 248 -13.63 -23.62 26.28
N LEU A 249 -12.55 -23.50 27.06
CA LEU A 249 -11.38 -22.69 26.68
C LEU A 249 -10.67 -23.24 25.45
N LEU A 250 -10.57 -24.57 25.30
CA LEU A 250 -9.97 -25.21 24.13
C LEU A 250 -10.79 -25.01 22.84
N ALA A 251 -12.09 -24.72 22.94
CA ALA A 251 -12.92 -24.46 21.76
C ALA A 251 -12.48 -23.19 21.00
N ILE A 252 -11.98 -22.18 21.72
CA ILE A 252 -11.55 -20.88 21.16
C ILE A 252 -10.35 -21.02 20.20
N PRO A 253 -9.19 -21.59 20.59
CA PRO A 253 -8.06 -21.71 19.67
C PRO A 253 -8.36 -22.66 18.50
N ILE A 254 -9.17 -23.70 18.72
CA ILE A 254 -9.54 -24.66 17.66
C ILE A 254 -10.40 -23.95 16.59
N SER A 255 -11.39 -23.17 16.99
CA SER A 255 -12.24 -22.44 16.03
C SER A 255 -11.49 -21.36 15.27
N LEU A 256 -10.62 -20.59 15.94
CA LEU A 256 -9.79 -19.58 15.30
C LEU A 256 -8.86 -20.21 14.27
N LEU A 257 -8.24 -21.35 14.62
CA LEU A 257 -7.40 -22.09 13.69
C LEU A 257 -8.18 -22.56 12.46
N VAL A 258 -9.39 -23.09 12.66
CA VAL A 258 -10.27 -23.50 11.55
C VAL A 258 -10.67 -22.29 10.69
N SER A 259 -11.05 -21.16 11.30
CA SER A 259 -11.40 -19.93 10.59
C SER A 259 -10.24 -19.42 9.73
N ILE A 260 -9.01 -19.37 10.29
CA ILE A 260 -7.80 -18.98 9.54
C ILE A 260 -7.53 -19.92 8.36
N ILE A 261 -7.69 -21.23 8.55
CA ILE A 261 -7.52 -22.20 7.46
C ILE A 261 -8.55 -21.95 6.35
N VAL A 262 -9.82 -21.75 6.71
CA VAL A 262 -10.89 -21.50 5.73
C VAL A 262 -10.66 -20.19 4.98
N LEU A 263 -10.31 -19.10 5.67
CA LEU A 263 -9.97 -17.82 5.05
C LEU A 263 -8.82 -17.95 4.06
N LYS A 264 -7.78 -18.70 4.43
CA LYS A 264 -6.64 -18.97 3.55
C LYS A 264 -7.06 -19.79 2.31
N LEU A 265 -7.95 -20.77 2.47
CA LEU A 265 -8.49 -21.55 1.34
C LEU A 265 -9.34 -20.70 0.40
N LEU A 266 -10.03 -19.69 0.92
CA LEU A 266 -10.82 -18.74 0.14
C LEU A 266 -9.98 -17.60 -0.47
N GLY A 267 -8.67 -17.55 -0.19
CA GLY A 267 -7.76 -16.52 -0.71
C GLY A 267 -7.85 -15.18 0.02
N TYR A 268 -8.47 -15.11 1.20
CA TYR A 268 -8.52 -13.90 2.01
C TYR A 268 -7.24 -13.74 2.84
N THR A 269 -6.82 -12.49 3.04
CA THR A 269 -5.69 -12.14 3.89
C THR A 269 -6.17 -11.81 5.31
N ILE A 270 -5.32 -12.08 6.29
CA ILE A 270 -5.56 -11.65 7.67
C ILE A 270 -5.27 -10.15 7.75
N ASN A 271 -6.30 -9.37 7.98
CA ASN A 271 -6.23 -7.93 8.20
C ASN A 271 -7.03 -7.53 9.45
N THR A 272 -6.99 -6.25 9.79
CA THR A 272 -7.69 -5.70 10.95
C THR A 272 -9.20 -5.98 10.93
N MET A 273 -9.84 -5.98 9.76
CA MET A 273 -11.27 -6.24 9.63
C MET A 273 -11.60 -7.73 9.83
N SER A 274 -10.87 -8.65 9.20
CA SER A 274 -11.07 -10.08 9.45
C SER A 274 -10.77 -10.46 10.90
N LEU A 275 -9.77 -9.81 11.52
CA LEU A 275 -9.44 -10.03 12.93
C LEU A 275 -10.54 -9.52 13.87
N GLY A 276 -11.14 -8.37 13.55
CA GLY A 276 -12.32 -7.88 14.26
C GLY A 276 -13.50 -8.86 14.17
N GLY A 277 -13.71 -9.49 13.02
CA GLY A 277 -14.77 -10.47 12.79
C GLY A 277 -14.58 -11.71 13.66
N MET A 278 -13.36 -12.27 13.62
CA MET A 278 -12.96 -13.36 14.51
C MET A 278 -13.11 -13.00 15.99
N ALA A 279 -12.72 -11.79 16.40
CA ALA A 279 -12.84 -11.36 17.79
C ALA A 279 -14.30 -11.31 18.28
N ILE A 280 -15.23 -10.85 17.44
CA ILE A 280 -16.66 -10.87 17.74
C ILE A 280 -17.19 -12.32 17.78
N ALA A 281 -16.75 -13.16 16.85
CA ALA A 281 -17.14 -14.57 16.77
C ALA A 281 -16.69 -15.40 17.98
N ILE A 282 -15.55 -15.06 18.60
CA ILE A 282 -15.10 -15.71 19.85
C ILE A 282 -16.19 -15.59 20.92
N GLY A 283 -16.85 -14.43 21.06
CA GLY A 283 -17.92 -14.25 22.04
C GLY A 283 -19.09 -15.21 21.80
N ALA A 284 -19.63 -15.23 20.59
CA ALA A 284 -20.74 -16.11 20.23
C ALA A 284 -20.40 -17.60 20.36
N LEU A 285 -19.19 -17.99 19.93
CA LEU A 285 -18.73 -19.38 20.03
C LEU A 285 -18.55 -19.83 21.48
N VAL A 286 -17.99 -18.97 22.33
CA VAL A 286 -17.76 -19.29 23.74
C VAL A 286 -19.09 -19.52 24.44
N ASP A 287 -20.11 -18.70 24.15
CA ASP A 287 -21.45 -18.89 24.69
C ASP A 287 -22.03 -20.26 24.31
N ASP A 288 -21.92 -20.68 23.04
CA ASP A 288 -22.38 -22.00 22.59
C ASP A 288 -21.66 -23.15 23.32
N ALA A 289 -20.33 -23.03 23.48
CA ALA A 289 -19.51 -24.03 24.17
C ALA A 289 -19.79 -24.09 25.68
N ILE A 290 -20.10 -22.95 26.31
CA ILE A 290 -20.48 -22.89 27.73
C ILE A 290 -21.82 -23.60 27.92
N ILE A 291 -22.83 -23.27 27.10
CA ILE A 291 -24.19 -23.79 27.25
C ILE A 291 -24.21 -25.32 27.10
N ASP A 292 -23.49 -25.88 26.12
CA ASP A 292 -23.40 -27.33 25.94
C ASP A 292 -22.70 -28.02 27.13
N VAL A 293 -21.53 -27.50 27.54
CA VAL A 293 -20.76 -28.08 28.66
C VAL A 293 -21.51 -27.98 29.98
N GLU A 294 -22.20 -26.86 30.24
CA GLU A 294 -23.01 -26.67 31.44
C GLU A 294 -24.15 -27.68 31.50
N ASN A 295 -24.84 -27.92 30.38
CA ASN A 295 -25.94 -28.89 30.36
C ASN A 295 -25.46 -30.32 30.53
N VAL A 296 -24.36 -30.69 29.85
CA VAL A 296 -23.70 -31.99 30.06
C VAL A 296 -23.32 -32.14 31.53
N TYR A 297 -22.73 -31.11 32.14
CA TYR A 297 -22.37 -31.14 33.56
C TYR A 297 -23.59 -31.27 34.48
N LYS A 298 -24.66 -30.53 34.21
CA LYS A 298 -25.95 -30.60 34.92
C LYS A 298 -26.53 -32.02 34.85
N ARG A 299 -26.61 -32.61 33.64
CA ARG A 299 -27.18 -33.94 33.42
C ARG A 299 -26.35 -35.06 34.05
N LEU A 300 -25.02 -34.94 34.00
CA LEU A 300 -24.11 -35.84 34.72
C LEU A 300 -24.33 -35.77 36.24
N ARG A 301 -24.52 -34.57 36.80
CA ARG A 301 -24.79 -34.38 38.23
C ARG A 301 -26.15 -34.95 38.65
N GLU A 302 -27.16 -34.83 37.79
CA GLU A 302 -28.47 -35.48 37.98
C GLU A 302 -28.36 -37.02 37.93
N ASN A 303 -27.59 -37.56 36.98
CA ASN A 303 -27.38 -39.01 36.86
C ASN A 303 -26.63 -39.59 38.07
N VAL A 304 -25.64 -38.88 38.62
CA VAL A 304 -24.92 -39.32 39.85
C VAL A 304 -25.86 -39.38 41.07
N ARG A 305 -26.91 -38.56 41.12
CA ARG A 305 -27.90 -38.56 42.21
C ARG A 305 -28.87 -39.74 42.15
N LYS A 306 -28.99 -40.44 41.01
CA LYS A 306 -29.82 -41.64 40.87
C LYS A 306 -29.22 -42.85 41.59
N PRO A 307 -30.04 -43.81 42.06
CA PRO A 307 -29.58 -45.09 42.59
C PRO A 307 -28.63 -45.79 41.62
N LYS A 308 -27.61 -46.50 42.09
CA LYS A 308 -26.57 -47.12 41.24
C LYS A 308 -27.13 -48.01 40.11
N ASN A 309 -28.30 -48.61 40.33
CA ASN A 309 -28.95 -49.50 39.37
C ASN A 309 -29.70 -48.76 38.25
N GLU A 310 -29.97 -47.46 38.42
CA GLU A 310 -30.68 -46.60 37.46
C GLU A 310 -29.75 -45.57 36.79
N ARG A 311 -28.44 -45.67 37.06
CA ARG A 311 -27.45 -44.79 36.45
C ARG A 311 -27.21 -45.21 35.01
N GLU A 312 -27.38 -44.26 34.11
CA GLU A 312 -27.03 -44.46 32.71
C GLU A 312 -25.52 -44.34 32.51
N PRO A 313 -24.96 -45.00 31.46
CA PRO A 313 -23.57 -44.82 31.07
C PRO A 313 -23.26 -43.35 30.80
N THR A 314 -22.08 -42.88 31.24
CA THR A 314 -21.64 -41.49 31.07
C THR A 314 -21.74 -41.01 29.62
N LEU A 315 -21.38 -41.86 28.65
CA LEU A 315 -21.44 -41.51 27.23
C LEU A 315 -22.86 -41.26 26.73
N THR A 316 -23.84 -42.03 27.21
CA THR A 316 -25.26 -41.86 26.86
C THR A 316 -25.77 -40.53 27.41
N VAL A 317 -25.46 -40.23 28.67
CA VAL A 317 -25.86 -38.97 29.31
C VAL A 317 -25.25 -37.76 28.60
N VAL A 318 -23.97 -37.83 28.21
CA VAL A 318 -23.30 -36.77 27.44
C VAL A 318 -23.99 -36.60 26.08
N ARG A 319 -24.24 -37.70 25.36
CA ARG A 319 -24.91 -37.66 24.05
C ARG A 319 -26.28 -36.99 24.16
N ASP A 320 -27.11 -37.43 25.11
CA ASP A 320 -28.49 -36.96 25.22
C ASP A 320 -28.53 -35.48 25.65
N ALA A 321 -27.66 -35.09 26.58
CA ALA A 321 -27.51 -33.69 26.98
C ALA A 321 -27.05 -32.79 25.82
N SER A 322 -26.12 -33.25 24.99
CA SER A 322 -25.68 -32.48 23.83
C SER A 322 -26.72 -32.45 22.70
N VAL A 323 -27.53 -33.50 22.52
CA VAL A 323 -28.61 -33.52 21.52
C VAL A 323 -29.76 -32.58 21.90
N GLU A 324 -30.06 -32.46 23.19
CA GLU A 324 -31.11 -31.58 23.72
C GLU A 324 -30.90 -30.11 23.30
N ILE A 325 -29.65 -29.63 23.36
CA ILE A 325 -29.34 -28.21 23.11
C ILE A 325 -28.98 -27.94 21.65
N ARG A 326 -28.54 -28.97 20.93
CA ARG A 326 -28.08 -28.85 19.53
C ARG A 326 -29.06 -28.10 18.63
N SER A 327 -30.35 -28.37 18.75
CA SER A 327 -31.36 -27.69 17.92
C SER A 327 -31.38 -26.18 18.18
N SER A 328 -31.26 -25.77 19.45
CA SER A 328 -31.24 -24.36 19.83
C SER A 328 -30.00 -23.65 19.31
N ILE A 329 -28.82 -24.28 19.43
CA ILE A 329 -27.55 -23.73 18.92
C ILE A 329 -27.62 -23.57 17.40
N ILE A 330 -28.05 -24.59 16.65
CA ILE A 330 -28.15 -24.52 15.18
C ILE A 330 -29.07 -23.38 14.73
N ILE A 331 -30.21 -23.19 15.40
CA ILE A 331 -31.15 -22.11 15.07
C ILE A 331 -30.51 -20.75 15.38
N ALA A 332 -29.84 -20.61 16.52
CA ALA A 332 -29.13 -19.38 16.88
C ALA A 332 -28.04 -19.04 15.85
N THR A 333 -27.19 -20.01 15.48
CA THR A 333 -26.16 -19.83 14.45
C THR A 333 -26.78 -19.42 13.11
N LEU A 334 -27.90 -20.02 12.70
CA LEU A 334 -28.56 -19.68 11.44
C LEU A 334 -29.14 -18.26 11.45
N ILE A 335 -29.71 -17.80 12.56
CA ILE A 335 -30.16 -16.42 12.73
C ILE A 335 -28.99 -15.46 12.56
N ILE A 336 -27.83 -15.77 13.16
CA ILE A 336 -26.65 -14.94 13.03
C ILE A 336 -26.18 -14.91 11.57
N ILE A 337 -26.04 -16.07 10.90
CA ILE A 337 -25.66 -16.13 9.48
C ILE A 337 -26.60 -15.24 8.64
N VAL A 338 -27.91 -15.36 8.83
CA VAL A 338 -28.91 -14.53 8.11
C VAL A 338 -28.73 -13.04 8.40
N SER A 339 -28.34 -12.68 9.63
CA SER A 339 -28.07 -11.28 9.98
C SER A 339 -26.85 -10.68 9.27
N PHE A 340 -25.88 -11.52 8.89
CA PHE A 340 -24.66 -11.10 8.18
C PHE A 340 -24.80 -11.12 6.64
N ILE A 341 -25.77 -11.85 6.09
CA ILE A 341 -26.02 -11.91 4.63
C ILE A 341 -26.09 -10.51 3.97
N PRO A 342 -26.78 -9.50 4.53
CA PRO A 342 -26.85 -8.16 3.95
C PRO A 342 -25.49 -7.49 3.73
N LEU A 343 -24.46 -7.80 4.54
CA LEU A 343 -23.14 -7.19 4.40
C LEU A 343 -22.47 -7.56 3.06
N PHE A 344 -22.79 -8.74 2.51
CA PHE A 344 -22.23 -9.18 1.23
C PHE A 344 -22.74 -8.39 0.03
N PHE A 345 -23.88 -7.73 0.16
CA PHE A 345 -24.46 -6.89 -0.89
C PHE A 345 -23.93 -5.44 -0.87
N LEU A 346 -23.18 -5.06 0.16
CA LEU A 346 -22.55 -3.74 0.22
C LEU A 346 -21.45 -3.64 -0.85
N SER A 347 -21.46 -2.52 -1.58
CA SER A 347 -20.47 -2.21 -2.61
C SER A 347 -19.61 -1.00 -2.21
N GLY A 348 -18.56 -0.73 -2.98
CA GLY A 348 -17.71 0.45 -2.74
C GLY A 348 -16.68 0.24 -1.64
N MET A 349 -16.46 1.28 -0.81
CA MET A 349 -15.51 1.20 0.31
C MET A 349 -16.07 0.42 1.49
N GLU A 350 -17.36 0.62 1.81
CA GLU A 350 -18.03 -0.06 2.91
C GLU A 350 -18.01 -1.58 2.73
N GLY A 351 -18.34 -2.07 1.54
CA GLY A 351 -18.27 -3.50 1.22
C GLY A 351 -16.85 -4.07 1.39
N ARG A 352 -15.82 -3.35 0.93
CA ARG A 352 -14.42 -3.80 1.09
C ARG A 352 -13.96 -3.87 2.54
N LEU A 353 -14.59 -3.11 3.44
CA LEU A 353 -14.27 -3.11 4.87
C LEU A 353 -15.11 -4.13 5.65
N LEU A 354 -16.40 -4.26 5.32
CA LEU A 354 -17.36 -5.06 6.09
C LEU A 354 -17.53 -6.49 5.57
N GLN A 355 -17.26 -6.78 4.29
CA GLN A 355 -17.31 -8.15 3.78
C GLN A 355 -16.29 -9.06 4.48
N PRO A 356 -14.99 -8.70 4.63
CA PRO A 356 -14.03 -9.57 5.31
C PRO A 356 -14.39 -9.83 6.78
N LEU A 357 -15.03 -8.86 7.45
CA LEU A 357 -15.55 -9.00 8.81
C LEU A 357 -16.62 -10.11 8.86
N GLY A 358 -17.59 -10.08 7.93
CA GLY A 358 -18.69 -11.04 7.89
C GLY A 358 -18.31 -12.44 7.38
N ILE A 359 -17.20 -12.60 6.65
CA ILE A 359 -16.69 -13.93 6.25
C ILE A 359 -15.91 -14.57 7.39
N ALA A 360 -15.18 -13.75 8.15
CA ALA A 360 -14.32 -14.23 9.23
C ALA A 360 -15.11 -14.58 10.51
N PHE A 361 -16.25 -13.90 10.71
CA PHE A 361 -17.26 -14.28 11.68
C PHE A 361 -17.95 -15.58 11.25
#